data_AF-A0A3D5I8V1-F1
#
_entry.id   AF-A0A3D5I8V1-F1
#
_cell.length_a   1.000
_cell.length_b   1.000
_cell.length_c   1.000
_cell.angle_alpha   90.00
_cell.angle_beta   90.00
_cell.angle_gamma   90.00
#
_symmetry.space_group_name_H-M   'P 1'
#
loop_
_entity.id
_entity.type
_entity.pdbx_description
1 polymer ?
#
loop_
_entity_poly.entity_id
_entity_poly.type
_entity_poly.pdbx_seq_one_letter_code
_entity_poly.pdbx_strand_id
1 'polypeptide(L)'
;MTEAKPALVEGRTGLWEVVIGLEVHAQVSSQSKLFSGSSASFGAGPNEHVSLVDAAMPGMLPVINRFCVEQAVKTGLGLNAEINLFSVFDRKNYFYADLP
;
A
#
# COMPACT_ATOMS: atom_id res chain seq x y z
N MET A 1 -21.21 -16.42 -10.05
CA MET A 1 -19.82 -16.85 -9.82
C MET A 1 -19.77 -18.35 -10.00
N THR A 2 -18.97 -18.83 -10.95
CA THR A 2 -18.77 -20.27 -11.16
C THR A 2 -17.89 -20.77 -10.01
N GLU A 3 -18.40 -21.66 -9.17
CA GLU A 3 -17.56 -22.32 -8.16
C GLU A 3 -16.47 -23.12 -8.89
N ALA A 4 -15.22 -22.66 -8.76
CA ALA A 4 -14.09 -23.42 -9.24
C ALA A 4 -13.97 -24.69 -8.39
N LYS A 5 -13.84 -25.86 -9.03
CA LYS A 5 -13.58 -27.12 -8.31
C LYS A 5 -12.27 -26.97 -7.52
N PRO A 6 -12.23 -27.40 -6.25
CA PRO A 6 -11.01 -27.35 -5.45
C PRO A 6 -9.93 -28.21 -6.14
N ALA A 7 -8.77 -27.62 -6.40
CA ALA A 7 -7.64 -28.30 -6.99
C ALA A 7 -6.99 -29.18 -5.90
N LEU A 8 -7.45 -30.44 -5.81
CA LEU A 8 -6.88 -31.42 -4.90
C LEU A 8 -5.57 -31.97 -5.47
N VAL A 9 -4.55 -32.03 -4.62
CA VAL A 9 -3.24 -32.62 -4.90
C VAL A 9 -3.04 -33.86 -4.05
N GLU A 10 -2.44 -34.89 -4.66
CA GLU A 10 -2.12 -36.13 -3.97
C GLU A 10 -0.87 -35.94 -3.09
N GLY A 11 -1.03 -36.15 -1.78
CA GLY A 11 0.05 -36.12 -0.81
C GLY A 11 0.28 -37.50 -0.18
N ARG A 12 1.38 -37.64 0.56
CA ARG A 12 1.77 -38.89 1.24
C ARG A 12 0.72 -39.42 2.23
N THR A 13 -0.16 -38.56 2.71
CA THR A 13 -1.16 -38.87 3.74
C THR A 13 -2.60 -38.76 3.24
N GLY A 14 -2.81 -38.53 1.93
CA GLY A 14 -4.14 -38.35 1.34
C GLY A 14 -4.24 -37.16 0.40
N LEU A 15 -5.47 -36.82 0.02
CA LEU A 15 -5.77 -35.65 -0.82
C LEU A 15 -5.70 -34.37 0.00
N TRP A 16 -5.03 -33.36 -0.54
CA TRP A 16 -4.87 -32.04 0.06
C TRP A 16 -5.37 -30.94 -0.87
N GLU A 17 -5.86 -29.85 -0.32
CA GLU A 17 -6.22 -28.64 -1.07
C GLU A 17 -5.12 -27.58 -0.92
N VAL A 18 -4.77 -26.91 -2.02
CA VAL A 18 -3.81 -25.80 -2.00
C VAL A 18 -4.57 -24.47 -1.91
N VAL A 19 -4.37 -23.74 -0.81
CA VAL A 19 -4.96 -22.42 -0.58
C VAL A 19 -3.86 -21.36 -0.60
N ILE A 20 -3.95 -20.40 -1.52
CA ILE A 20 -2.94 -19.34 -1.72
C ILE A 20 -3.61 -17.98 -1.58
N GLY A 21 -3.01 -17.11 -0.75
CA GLY A 21 -3.33 -15.69 -0.67
C GLY A 21 -2.15 -14.86 -1.19
N LEU A 22 -2.44 -13.71 -1.80
CA LEU A 22 -1.44 -12.77 -2.29
C LEU A 22 -1.61 -11.42 -1.60
N GLU A 23 -0.49 -10.83 -1.18
CA GLU A 23 -0.41 -9.44 -0.73
C GLU A 23 0.42 -8.68 -1.77
N VAL A 24 -0.19 -7.68 -2.41
CA VAL A 24 0.44 -6.92 -3.49
C VAL A 24 0.50 -5.46 -3.10
N HIS A 25 1.73 -4.93 -2.99
CA HIS A 25 1.98 -3.49 -2.83
C HIS A 25 2.37 -2.88 -4.16
N ALA A 26 1.64 -1.85 -4.59
CA ALA A 26 1.87 -1.13 -5.83
C ALA A 26 2.10 0.36 -5.55
N GLN A 27 3.16 0.93 -6.13
CA GLN A 27 3.49 2.33 -5.95
C GLN A 27 2.59 3.23 -6.81
N VAL A 28 1.91 4.18 -6.18
CA VAL A 28 1.15 5.21 -6.90
C VAL A 28 2.11 6.14 -7.62
N SER A 29 1.99 6.22 -8.95
CA SER A 29 2.76 7.13 -9.80
C SER A 29 2.30 8.58 -9.62
N SER A 30 2.73 9.19 -8.53
CA SER A 30 2.42 10.57 -8.12
C SER A 30 3.64 11.47 -8.23
N GLN A 31 3.44 12.79 -8.25
CA GLN A 31 4.54 13.75 -8.28
C GLN A 31 5.16 13.97 -6.88
N SER A 32 4.33 13.94 -5.84
CA SER A 32 4.73 14.13 -4.44
C SER A 32 4.30 12.96 -3.57
N LYS A 33 4.97 12.78 -2.42
CA LYS A 33 4.69 11.71 -1.46
C LYS A 33 3.27 11.77 -0.88
N LEU A 34 2.90 10.70 -0.17
CA LEU A 34 1.55 10.55 0.41
C LEU A 34 1.23 11.59 1.48
N PHE A 35 2.20 11.94 2.33
CA PHE A 35 2.00 12.82 3.48
C PHE A 35 2.88 14.08 3.50
N SER A 36 3.75 14.24 2.50
CA SER A 36 4.69 15.36 2.39
C SER A 36 4.76 15.88 0.96
N GLY A 37 5.30 17.09 0.79
CA GLY A 37 5.49 17.72 -0.52
C GLY A 37 6.72 17.25 -1.29
N SER A 38 7.54 16.35 -0.73
CA SER A 38 8.75 15.86 -1.39
C SER A 38 8.43 15.07 -2.66
N SER A 39 9.34 15.07 -3.63
CA SER A 39 9.18 14.31 -4.86
C SER A 39 9.04 12.81 -4.60
N ALA A 40 8.19 12.15 -5.38
CA ALA A 40 8.06 10.70 -5.44
C ALA A 40 8.78 10.08 -6.66
N SER A 41 9.55 10.88 -7.41
CA SER A 41 10.34 10.41 -8.54
C SER A 41 11.50 9.50 -8.13
N PHE A 42 11.80 8.52 -8.97
CA PHE A 42 12.96 7.66 -8.83
C PHE A 42 14.25 8.35 -9.32
N GLY A 43 15.41 7.90 -8.82
CA GLY A 43 16.72 8.22 -9.39
C GLY A 43 17.48 9.39 -8.75
N ALA A 44 16.96 9.97 -7.67
CA ALA A 44 17.70 10.97 -6.89
C ALA A 44 18.80 10.34 -6.02
N GLY A 45 19.75 11.17 -5.59
CA GLY A 45 20.78 10.78 -4.64
C GLY A 45 20.23 10.49 -3.22
N PRO A 46 21.06 9.92 -2.33
CA PRO A 46 20.65 9.62 -0.97
C PRO A 46 20.11 10.86 -0.23
N ASN A 47 18.91 10.74 0.32
CA ASN A 47 18.23 11.79 1.09
C ASN A 47 17.95 13.12 0.33
N GLU A 48 18.01 13.13 -1.01
CA GLU A 48 17.71 14.33 -1.81
C GLU A 48 16.21 14.61 -1.97
N HIS A 49 15.37 13.60 -1.77
CA HIS A 49 13.90 13.73 -1.80
C HIS A 49 13.33 13.55 -0.40
N VAL A 50 13.86 14.28 0.58
CA VAL A 50 13.47 14.18 1.99
C VAL A 50 13.14 15.57 2.53
N SER A 51 11.96 15.69 3.14
CA SER A 51 11.54 16.85 3.93
C SER A 51 11.61 16.53 5.42
N LEU A 52 11.38 17.54 6.27
CA LEU A 52 11.30 17.34 7.72
C LEU A 52 10.17 16.37 8.12
N VAL A 53 9.07 16.34 7.36
CA VAL A 53 7.97 15.38 7.56
C VAL A 53 8.44 13.95 7.28
N ASP A 54 9.21 13.75 6.22
CA ASP A 54 9.73 12.43 5.83
C ASP A 54 10.79 11.90 6.80
N ALA A 55 11.54 12.81 7.43
CA ALA A 55 12.52 12.49 8.47
C ALA A 55 11.90 12.42 9.89
N ALA A 56 10.57 12.49 9.99
CA ALA A 56 9.80 12.47 11.24
C ALA A 56 10.33 13.43 12.32
N MET A 57 10.78 14.62 11.90
CA MET A 57 11.31 15.59 12.84
C MET A 57 10.24 16.03 13.84
N PRO A 58 10.59 16.25 15.12
CA PRO A 58 9.63 16.64 16.14
C PRO A 58 8.80 17.86 15.74
N GLY A 59 7.47 17.74 15.86
CA GLY A 59 6.52 18.82 15.53
C GLY A 59 5.99 18.81 14.10
N MET A 60 6.46 17.92 13.23
CA MET A 60 5.92 17.76 11.88
C MET A 60 4.55 17.08 11.87
N LEU A 61 3.67 17.50 10.95
CA LEU A 61 2.33 16.95 10.79
C LEU A 61 2.10 16.48 9.34
N PRO A 62 1.47 15.31 9.13
CA PRO A 62 1.21 14.78 7.79
C PRO A 62 0.05 15.51 7.11
N VAL A 63 0.16 15.73 5.79
CA VAL A 63 -0.94 16.24 4.97
C VAL A 63 -1.17 15.29 3.80
N ILE A 64 -2.36 14.71 3.72
CA ILE A 64 -2.69 13.68 2.72
C ILE A 64 -2.69 14.22 1.29
N ASN A 65 -2.12 13.44 0.38
CA ASN A 65 -2.09 13.72 -1.04
C ASN A 65 -3.41 13.35 -1.74
N ARG A 66 -4.15 14.36 -2.23
CA ARG A 66 -5.43 14.19 -2.94
C ARG A 66 -5.33 13.27 -4.16
N PHE A 67 -4.26 13.39 -4.94
CA PHE A 67 -4.08 12.56 -6.14
C PHE A 67 -3.89 11.09 -5.76
N CYS A 68 -3.15 10.80 -4.69
CA CYS A 68 -3.00 9.43 -4.21
C CYS A 68 -4.34 8.81 -3.80
N VAL A 69 -5.21 9.58 -3.14
CA VAL A 69 -6.57 9.13 -2.77
C VAL A 69 -7.41 8.85 -4.02
N GLU A 70 -7.37 9.73 -5.03
CA GLU A 70 -8.08 9.53 -6.29
C GLU A 70 -7.65 8.24 -7.00
N GLN A 71 -6.34 7.96 -7.05
CA GLN A 71 -5.83 6.71 -7.64
C GLN A 71 -6.24 5.47 -6.83
N ALA A 72 -6.29 5.56 -5.50
CA ALA A 72 -6.77 4.47 -4.65
C ALA A 72 -8.26 4.15 -4.93
N VAL A 73 -9.12 5.18 -5.04
CA VAL A 73 -10.53 5.00 -5.39
C VAL A 73 -10.70 4.43 -6.80
N LYS A 74 -9.96 4.95 -7.79
CA LYS A 74 -9.95 4.40 -9.17
C LYS A 74 -9.55 2.93 -9.20
N THR A 75 -8.54 2.56 -8.41
CA THR A 75 -8.08 1.17 -8.31
C THR A 75 -9.17 0.30 -7.69
N GLY A 76 -9.82 0.74 -6.61
CA GLY A 76 -10.94 0.01 -6.00
C GLY A 76 -12.08 -0.23 -6.99
N LEU A 77 -12.49 0.81 -7.74
CA LEU A 77 -13.50 0.66 -8.80
C LEU A 77 -13.05 -0.31 -9.90
N GLY A 78 -11.78 -0.21 -10.34
CA GLY A 78 -11.21 -1.11 -11.35
C GLY A 78 -11.13 -2.58 -10.91
N LEU A 79 -11.05 -2.83 -9.60
CA LEU A 79 -11.06 -4.16 -8.98
C LEU A 79 -12.48 -4.63 -8.59
N ASN A 80 -13.53 -3.87 -8.93
CA ASN A 80 -14.91 -4.10 -8.50
C ASN A 80 -15.09 -4.18 -6.97
N ALA A 81 -14.29 -3.40 -6.22
CA ALA A 81 -14.43 -3.29 -4.78
C ALA A 81 -15.56 -2.32 -4.40
N GLU A 82 -16.14 -2.53 -3.23
CA GLU A 82 -17.04 -1.55 -2.60
C GLU A 82 -16.24 -0.39 -2.01
N ILE A 83 -16.59 0.84 -2.39
CA ILE A 83 -15.90 2.05 -1.92
C ILE A 83 -16.63 2.61 -0.69
N ASN A 84 -15.96 2.58 0.45
CA ASN A 84 -16.44 3.24 1.65
C ASN A 84 -16.40 4.77 1.48
N LEU A 85 -17.50 5.44 1.82
CA LEU A 85 -17.58 6.92 1.78
C LEU A 85 -16.80 7.61 2.90
N PHE A 86 -16.43 6.84 3.93
CA PHE A 86 -15.64 7.30 5.05
C PHE A 86 -14.54 6.28 5.34
N SER A 87 -13.32 6.76 5.57
CA SER A 87 -12.16 5.95 5.93
C SER A 87 -11.21 6.77 6.79
N VAL A 88 -10.42 6.09 7.61
CA VAL A 88 -9.48 6.69 8.57
C VAL A 88 -8.09 6.13 8.31
N PHE A 89 -7.06 6.94 8.53
CA PHE A 89 -5.68 6.48 8.56
C PHE A 89 -5.29 6.11 9.99
N ASP A 90 -4.76 4.90 10.15
CA ASP A 90 -4.28 4.37 11.43
C ASP A 90 -2.75 4.29 11.48
N ARG A 91 -2.19 4.24 12.69
CA ARG A 91 -0.74 4.08 12.91
C ARG A 91 -0.38 2.61 13.14
N LYS A 92 0.44 2.04 12.25
CA LYS A 92 1.04 0.70 12.41
C LYS A 92 2.43 0.83 13.03
N ASN A 93 2.55 0.67 14.34
CA ASN A 93 3.77 0.94 15.08
C ASN A 93 4.70 -0.29 15.15
N TYR A 94 5.96 -0.13 14.73
CA TYR A 94 7.06 -1.08 14.91
C TYR A 94 8.39 -0.33 14.74
N PHE A 95 9.47 -0.85 15.34
CA PHE A 95 10.79 -0.21 15.25
C PHE A 95 11.59 -0.77 14.07
N TYR A 96 11.99 0.10 13.15
CA TYR A 96 12.90 -0.25 12.08
C TYR A 96 13.62 1.01 11.56
N ALA A 97 14.86 0.88 11.07
CA ALA A 97 15.70 2.04 10.76
C ALA A 97 15.24 2.86 9.54
N ASP A 98 14.43 2.26 8.64
CA ASP A 98 13.85 2.93 7.47
C ASP A 98 12.45 3.53 7.73
N LEU A 99 11.93 3.36 8.94
CA LEU A 99 10.62 3.84 9.37
C LEU A 99 10.80 4.94 10.44
N PRO A 100 11.11 6.18 10.02
CA PRO A 100 11.20 7.33 10.92
C PRO A 100 9.84 7.74 11.49
#